data_AF-A0A923MGV4-F1
#
_entry.id   AF-A0A923MGV4-F1
#
_cell.length_a   1.000
_cell.length_b   1.000
_cell.length_c   1.000
_cell.angle_alpha   90.00
_cell.angle_beta   90.00
_cell.angle_gamma   90.00
#
_symmetry.space_group_name_H-M   'P 1'
#
loop_
_entity.id
_entity.type
_entity.pdbx_description
1 polymer ?
#
loop_
_entity_poly.entity_id
_entity_poly.type
_entity_poly.pdbx_seq_one_letter_code
_entity_poly.pdbx_strand_id
1 'polypeptide(L)'
;MSATPYGPLIDPIQPVMAPVPNIDPHLYYATETIRKIQEQYDRLKYQLSQKNLRESSLVQAYRLQGNTYWAQLPSGVVREFTDFVFEYVRLYCFDPCTNQEALIELKVSHHDAFQLTVDDFLNDRKFLNHLQLAGCKITMYGPVSKIATLLRSIATQLMTRVCVPFFAGWCTRGGSWEFLAFKNLGTCARTALPVHACTKLPHVLPAAAKIAVERFTENFNAITYLPLRLAILLWQHIAFLSTILAAMGCHVHHALFLELPSARVESHLKNMLCEAANPVISLDMSSTAFLREIAFHKDQPLIIYEGTVNGAVIKNSSALCLAIRRGELDLCNKDDIPVSIPLRTAPIILGKEGSYLAWQPEVISLKLENLDFSVKNLGKSSPQMEYWAAFADFAMDSTSVLQSLLEESISIAFDIADQYEFSAETAELISILIALHRFIEIFYKRLNCPPLANQSDWLDGLVEILDINSAQATGEDGLAEIFIEVGRNMLRNKRFSLSPMGQCTTATDSQGTVYFDRNYFAFDKAAFDRICNEAGCPPSATKQKLKEKGILSGKTVNAQSYLTRIACYNAYGRVQSIRVYKFKREVFERLGEPPLI
;
A
#
# COMPACT_ATOMS: atom_id res chain seq x y z
N MET A 1 -1.22 -104.35 -15.00
CA MET A 1 -1.38 -103.99 -16.44
C MET A 1 -2.84 -104.20 -16.79
N SER A 2 -3.60 -103.12 -16.93
CA SER A 2 -5.04 -103.18 -17.22
C SER A 2 -5.50 -101.83 -17.76
N ALA A 3 -5.89 -101.81 -19.04
CA ALA A 3 -6.52 -100.68 -19.71
C ALA A 3 -8.05 -100.79 -19.58
N THR A 4 -8.71 -99.65 -19.39
CA THR A 4 -10.17 -99.48 -19.38
C THR A 4 -10.56 -98.14 -20.07
N PRO A 5 -11.83 -97.98 -20.53
CA PRO A 5 -12.12 -97.40 -21.84
C PRO A 5 -13.13 -96.21 -21.86
N TYR A 6 -13.36 -95.68 -23.08
CA TYR A 6 -14.48 -94.85 -23.58
C TYR A 6 -14.73 -93.43 -23.01
N GLY A 7 -14.66 -92.44 -23.92
CA GLY A 7 -15.36 -91.16 -23.85
C GLY A 7 -16.02 -90.87 -25.21
N PRO A 8 -17.30 -90.43 -25.29
CA PRO A 8 -18.07 -90.43 -26.53
C PRO A 8 -18.07 -89.10 -27.29
N LEU A 9 -18.35 -89.22 -28.59
CA LEU A 9 -18.63 -88.17 -29.58
C LEU A 9 -19.95 -87.46 -29.26
N ILE A 10 -20.00 -86.15 -29.55
CA ILE A 10 -21.17 -85.27 -29.38
C ILE A 10 -22.03 -85.33 -30.65
N ASP A 11 -23.30 -85.71 -30.50
CA ASP A 11 -24.35 -85.65 -31.53
C ASP A 11 -25.02 -84.26 -31.62
N PRO A 12 -25.58 -83.86 -32.78
CA PRO A 12 -26.08 -82.51 -33.06
C PRO A 12 -27.55 -82.29 -32.64
N ILE A 13 -27.86 -81.14 -32.04
CA ILE A 13 -29.23 -80.75 -31.64
C ILE A 13 -29.91 -79.95 -32.78
N GLN A 14 -31.14 -80.35 -33.13
CA GLN A 14 -32.04 -79.69 -34.09
C GLN A 14 -32.55 -78.30 -33.64
N PRO A 15 -32.93 -77.40 -34.57
CA PRO A 15 -33.37 -76.05 -34.26
C PRO A 15 -34.84 -75.98 -33.83
N VAL A 16 -35.11 -75.35 -32.68
CA VAL A 16 -36.45 -74.97 -32.22
C VAL A 16 -36.81 -73.60 -32.81
N MET A 17 -38.01 -73.51 -33.41
CA MET A 17 -38.58 -72.28 -33.97
C MET A 17 -38.70 -71.16 -32.92
N ALA A 18 -38.20 -69.97 -33.25
CA ALA A 18 -38.44 -68.74 -32.49
C ALA A 18 -39.51 -67.86 -33.18
N PRO A 19 -40.37 -67.15 -32.42
CA PRO A 19 -41.48 -66.37 -32.95
C PRO A 19 -41.01 -65.05 -33.59
N VAL A 20 -41.76 -64.58 -34.60
CA VAL A 20 -41.55 -63.31 -35.30
C VAL A 20 -41.62 -62.14 -34.30
N PRO A 21 -40.62 -61.23 -34.23
CA PRO A 21 -40.71 -60.07 -33.38
C PRO A 21 -41.63 -59.01 -33.98
N ASN A 22 -42.54 -58.55 -33.15
CA ASN A 22 -43.34 -57.33 -33.29
C ASN A 22 -42.40 -56.14 -33.58
N ILE A 23 -42.48 -55.55 -34.78
CA ILE A 23 -41.71 -54.34 -35.10
C ILE A 23 -42.40 -53.16 -34.40
N ASP A 24 -41.67 -52.54 -33.49
CA ASP A 24 -42.10 -51.38 -32.71
C ASP A 24 -42.47 -50.20 -33.65
N PRO A 25 -43.70 -49.65 -33.59
CA PRO A 25 -44.11 -48.46 -34.36
C PRO A 25 -43.18 -47.26 -34.13
N HIS A 26 -42.48 -47.20 -32.99
CA HIS A 26 -41.51 -46.16 -32.69
C HIS A 26 -40.25 -46.23 -33.58
N LEU A 27 -39.89 -47.41 -34.13
CA LEU A 27 -38.77 -47.51 -35.06
C LEU A 27 -39.06 -46.84 -36.40
N TYR A 28 -40.28 -46.95 -36.94
CA TYR A 28 -40.64 -46.34 -38.24
C TYR A 28 -40.68 -44.80 -38.17
N TYR A 29 -41.20 -44.25 -37.07
CA TYR A 29 -41.18 -42.81 -36.81
C TYR A 29 -39.76 -42.28 -36.58
N ALA A 30 -38.87 -43.05 -35.94
CA ALA A 30 -37.47 -42.67 -35.76
C ALA A 30 -36.73 -42.59 -37.11
N THR A 31 -36.92 -43.55 -38.01
CA THR A 31 -36.27 -43.53 -39.33
C THR A 31 -36.74 -42.36 -40.20
N GLU A 32 -38.03 -42.04 -40.19
CA GLU A 32 -38.59 -40.92 -40.95
C GLU A 32 -38.16 -39.56 -40.39
N THR A 33 -37.99 -39.47 -39.06
CA THR A 33 -37.48 -38.27 -38.38
C THR A 33 -36.00 -38.08 -38.67
N ILE A 34 -35.19 -39.14 -38.65
CA ILE A 34 -33.77 -39.11 -39.03
C ILE A 34 -33.64 -38.71 -40.51
N ARG A 35 -34.48 -39.24 -41.40
CA ARG A 35 -34.48 -38.86 -42.82
C ARG A 35 -34.78 -37.38 -43.03
N LYS A 36 -35.77 -36.83 -42.33
CA LYS A 36 -36.11 -35.39 -42.38
C LYS A 36 -35.02 -34.49 -41.80
N ILE A 37 -34.37 -34.92 -40.71
CA ILE A 37 -33.21 -34.22 -40.14
C ILE A 37 -32.06 -34.23 -41.13
N GLN A 38 -31.81 -35.35 -41.81
CA GLN A 38 -30.76 -35.48 -42.82
C GLN A 38 -31.05 -34.61 -44.04
N GLU A 39 -32.29 -34.58 -44.54
CA GLU A 39 -32.70 -33.68 -45.63
C GLU A 39 -32.59 -32.21 -45.26
N GLN A 40 -32.94 -31.83 -44.02
CA GLN A 40 -32.74 -30.46 -43.51
C GLN A 40 -31.26 -30.13 -43.36
N TYR A 41 -30.46 -31.06 -42.87
CA TYR A 41 -29.01 -30.90 -42.76
C TYR A 41 -28.37 -30.70 -44.14
N ASP A 42 -28.76 -31.50 -45.13
CA ASP A 42 -28.25 -31.38 -46.50
C ASP A 42 -28.74 -30.08 -47.17
N ARG A 43 -29.98 -29.65 -46.91
CA ARG A 43 -30.48 -28.34 -47.33
C ARG A 43 -29.71 -27.20 -46.69
N LEU A 44 -29.45 -27.26 -45.39
CA LEU A 44 -28.67 -26.25 -44.66
C LEU A 44 -27.22 -26.24 -45.14
N LYS A 45 -26.61 -27.41 -45.37
CA LYS A 45 -25.26 -27.55 -45.91
C LYS A 45 -25.17 -27.00 -47.35
N TYR A 46 -26.20 -27.20 -48.16
CA TYR A 46 -26.32 -26.63 -49.50
C TYR A 46 -26.56 -25.11 -49.47
N GLN A 47 -27.37 -24.61 -48.53
CA GLN A 47 -27.54 -23.17 -48.31
C GLN A 47 -26.25 -22.52 -47.78
N LEU A 48 -25.49 -23.23 -46.94
CA LEU A 48 -24.21 -22.79 -46.40
C LEU A 48 -23.12 -22.81 -47.49
N SER A 49 -23.14 -23.80 -48.39
CA SER A 49 -22.26 -23.82 -49.57
C SER A 49 -22.62 -22.74 -50.59
N GLN A 50 -23.92 -22.48 -50.83
CA GLN A 50 -24.36 -21.35 -51.65
C GLN A 50 -24.09 -19.98 -51.01
N LYS A 51 -24.14 -19.86 -49.68
CA LYS A 51 -23.75 -18.65 -48.95
C LYS A 51 -22.23 -18.43 -49.02
N ASN A 52 -21.43 -19.48 -48.86
CA ASN A 52 -19.98 -19.43 -49.06
C ASN A 52 -19.58 -19.07 -50.51
N LEU A 53 -20.40 -19.45 -51.49
CA LEU A 53 -20.23 -19.05 -52.90
C LEU A 53 -20.67 -17.60 -53.20
N ARG A 54 -21.49 -16.98 -52.35
CA ARG A 54 -21.93 -15.57 -52.47
C ARG A 54 -21.07 -14.58 -51.66
N GLU A 55 -20.32 -15.05 -50.67
CA GLU A 55 -19.37 -14.22 -49.93
C GLU A 55 -18.00 -14.19 -50.63
N SER A 56 -17.80 -13.22 -51.52
CA SER A 56 -16.45 -12.87 -51.99
C SER A 56 -15.59 -12.53 -50.77
N SER A 57 -14.63 -13.40 -50.47
CA SER A 57 -13.90 -13.31 -49.22
C SER A 57 -12.41 -13.44 -49.41
N LEU A 58 -11.68 -12.61 -48.66
CA LEU A 58 -10.22 -12.62 -48.62
C LEU A 58 -9.74 -13.97 -48.08
N VAL A 59 -8.76 -14.57 -48.76
CA VAL A 59 -8.23 -15.91 -48.44
C VAL A 59 -7.03 -15.83 -47.51
N GLN A 60 -6.11 -14.91 -47.81
CA GLN A 60 -4.87 -14.71 -47.06
C GLN A 60 -4.40 -13.27 -47.24
N ALA A 61 -3.82 -12.69 -46.19
CA ALA A 61 -3.13 -11.41 -46.24
C ALA A 61 -1.61 -11.64 -46.19
N TYR A 62 -0.87 -10.83 -46.94
CA TYR A 62 0.59 -10.87 -46.98
C TYR A 62 1.15 -9.51 -47.32
N ARG A 63 2.43 -9.33 -46.99
CA ARG A 63 3.18 -8.12 -47.28
C ARG A 63 4.01 -8.34 -48.54
N LEU A 64 3.66 -7.65 -49.63
CA LEU A 64 4.55 -7.45 -50.78
C LEU A 64 5.33 -6.15 -50.52
N GLN A 65 6.56 -6.02 -51.06
CA GLN A 65 7.49 -4.93 -50.74
C GLN A 65 6.80 -3.55 -50.57
N GLY A 66 7.07 -2.87 -49.46
CA GLY A 66 6.47 -1.56 -49.13
C GLY A 66 5.77 -1.50 -47.76
N ASN A 67 4.92 -0.48 -47.61
CA ASN A 67 4.18 -0.15 -46.37
C ASN A 67 2.67 -0.45 -46.51
N THR A 68 2.29 -1.45 -47.29
CA THR A 68 0.89 -1.82 -47.52
C THR A 68 0.65 -3.33 -47.34
N TYR A 69 -0.55 -3.70 -46.89
CA TYR A 69 -0.99 -5.10 -46.87
C TYR A 69 -1.82 -5.43 -48.10
N TRP A 70 -1.57 -6.63 -48.63
CA TRP A 70 -2.22 -7.18 -49.80
C TRP A 70 -3.02 -8.41 -49.40
N ALA A 71 -4.15 -8.62 -50.06
CA ALA A 71 -5.00 -9.78 -49.82
C ALA A 71 -5.31 -10.49 -51.13
N GLN A 72 -5.29 -11.82 -51.08
CA GLN A 72 -5.72 -12.65 -52.20
C GLN A 72 -7.25 -12.78 -52.19
N LEU A 73 -7.87 -12.39 -53.30
CA LEU A 73 -9.29 -12.57 -53.56
C LEU A 73 -9.56 -14.02 -53.99
N PRO A 74 -10.81 -14.51 -53.91
CA PRO A 74 -11.17 -15.87 -54.37
C PRO A 74 -10.83 -16.14 -55.84
N SER A 75 -10.73 -15.09 -56.65
CA SER A 75 -10.29 -15.16 -58.05
C SER A 75 -8.80 -15.46 -58.22
N GLY A 76 -8.05 -15.58 -57.11
CA GLY A 76 -6.59 -15.70 -57.11
C GLY A 76 -5.86 -14.37 -57.28
N VAL A 77 -6.58 -13.29 -57.64
CA VAL A 77 -6.01 -11.95 -57.84
C VAL A 77 -5.63 -11.33 -56.51
N VAL A 78 -4.42 -10.76 -56.47
CA VAL A 78 -3.84 -10.08 -55.33
C VAL A 78 -4.19 -8.59 -55.41
N ARG A 79 -4.75 -8.01 -54.35
CA ARG A 79 -5.03 -6.57 -54.29
C ARG A 79 -4.61 -5.95 -52.97
N GLU A 80 -4.13 -4.72 -53.03
CA GLU A 80 -3.85 -3.89 -51.87
C GLU A 80 -5.15 -3.54 -51.16
N PHE A 81 -5.17 -3.70 -49.84
CA PHE A 81 -6.35 -3.39 -49.03
C PHE A 81 -6.07 -2.44 -47.85
N THR A 82 -4.81 -2.09 -47.58
CA THR A 82 -4.44 -1.02 -46.64
C THR A 82 -3.38 -0.11 -47.24
N ASP A 83 -3.35 1.14 -46.79
CA ASP A 83 -2.25 2.09 -47.08
C ASP A 83 -1.16 2.09 -46.00
N PHE A 84 -1.25 1.18 -45.03
CA PHE A 84 -0.34 1.08 -43.88
C PHE A 84 0.09 -0.36 -43.58
N VAL A 85 1.16 -0.46 -42.79
CA VAL A 85 1.60 -1.67 -42.08
C VAL A 85 1.71 -1.42 -40.59
N PHE A 86 1.57 -2.47 -39.77
CA PHE A 86 1.93 -2.41 -38.35
C PHE A 86 3.46 -2.41 -38.22
N GLU A 87 4.02 -1.39 -37.59
CA GLU A 87 5.44 -1.32 -37.23
C GLU A 87 5.70 -2.12 -35.95
N TYR A 88 4.83 -1.95 -34.95
CA TYR A 88 4.81 -2.79 -33.76
C TYR A 88 3.40 -2.87 -33.16
N VAL A 89 3.18 -3.95 -32.41
CA VAL A 89 1.97 -4.17 -31.61
C VAL A 89 2.40 -4.58 -30.21
N ARG A 90 1.88 -3.90 -29.18
CA ARG A 90 2.22 -4.17 -27.78
C ARG A 90 0.96 -4.41 -26.97
N LEU A 91 0.90 -5.55 -26.28
CA LEU A 91 -0.10 -5.83 -25.25
C LEU A 91 0.49 -5.45 -23.89
N TYR A 92 -0.02 -4.36 -23.31
CA TYR A 92 0.29 -3.95 -21.96
C TYR A 92 -0.53 -4.76 -20.97
N CYS A 93 0.16 -5.60 -20.20
CA CYS A 93 -0.41 -6.32 -19.07
C CYS A 93 -0.03 -5.59 -17.79
N PHE A 94 -1.01 -4.97 -17.14
CA PHE A 94 -0.78 -4.26 -15.89
C PHE A 94 -0.81 -5.22 -14.71
N ASP A 95 0.03 -4.95 -13.73
CA ASP A 95 -0.02 -5.60 -12.44
C ASP A 95 -1.42 -5.44 -11.79
N PRO A 96 -1.99 -6.49 -11.18
CA PRO A 96 -3.33 -6.45 -10.57
C PRO A 96 -3.55 -5.27 -9.61
N CYS A 97 -2.52 -4.81 -8.90
CA CYS A 97 -2.61 -3.71 -7.94
C CYS A 97 -2.90 -2.33 -8.59
N THR A 98 -2.60 -2.18 -9.89
CA THR A 98 -2.88 -0.93 -10.65
C THR A 98 -4.37 -0.65 -10.79
N ASN A 99 -5.20 -1.68 -10.62
CA ASN A 99 -6.59 -1.69 -11.02
C ASN A 99 -6.84 -1.29 -12.50
N GLN A 100 -5.87 -1.43 -13.40
CA GLN A 100 -6.04 -1.14 -14.83
C GLN A 100 -6.37 -2.40 -15.64
N GLU A 101 -7.09 -2.24 -16.74
CA GLU A 101 -7.33 -3.32 -17.70
C GLU A 101 -6.20 -3.36 -18.73
N ALA A 102 -5.98 -4.53 -19.33
CA ALA A 102 -4.97 -4.66 -20.38
C ALA A 102 -5.28 -3.77 -21.58
N LEU A 103 -4.24 -3.21 -22.19
CA LEU A 103 -4.36 -2.29 -23.33
C LEU A 103 -3.47 -2.77 -24.48
N ILE A 104 -3.91 -2.49 -25.71
CA ILE A 104 -3.16 -2.77 -26.92
C ILE A 104 -2.73 -1.44 -27.53
N GLU A 105 -1.42 -1.24 -27.66
CA GLU A 105 -0.84 -0.15 -28.42
C GLU A 105 -0.47 -0.63 -29.82
N LEU A 106 -0.93 0.13 -30.82
CA LEU A 106 -0.66 -0.10 -32.23
C LEU A 106 0.14 1.07 -32.76
N LYS A 107 1.30 0.79 -33.34
CA LYS A 107 2.02 1.72 -34.19
C LYS A 107 1.91 1.25 -35.63
N VAL A 108 1.36 2.12 -36.46
CA VAL A 108 1.23 1.91 -37.90
C VAL A 108 2.14 2.87 -38.65
N SER A 109 2.54 2.49 -39.86
CA SER A 109 3.38 3.33 -40.71
C SER A 109 2.72 4.69 -40.95
N HIS A 110 3.53 5.76 -40.93
CA HIS A 110 3.12 7.13 -41.23
C HIS A 110 2.15 7.82 -40.24
N HIS A 111 1.78 7.17 -39.12
CA HIS A 111 0.93 7.76 -38.08
C HIS A 111 1.48 7.51 -36.67
N ASP A 112 1.09 8.33 -35.70
CA ASP A 112 1.47 8.15 -34.30
C ASP A 112 0.86 6.88 -33.69
N ALA A 113 1.50 6.37 -32.63
CA ALA A 113 0.97 5.22 -31.91
C ALA A 113 -0.35 5.58 -31.22
N PHE A 114 -1.30 4.66 -31.22
CA PHE A 114 -2.58 4.82 -30.54
C PHE A 114 -2.93 3.55 -29.76
N GLN A 115 -3.84 3.69 -28.81
CA GLN A 115 -4.16 2.65 -27.84
C GLN A 115 -5.64 2.33 -27.86
N LEU A 116 -5.97 1.07 -27.55
CA LEU A 116 -7.34 0.59 -27.42
C LEU A 116 -7.41 -0.53 -26.37
N THR A 117 -8.62 -0.78 -25.86
CA THR A 117 -8.87 -1.90 -24.94
C THR A 117 -8.82 -3.24 -25.68
N VAL A 118 -8.61 -4.33 -24.93
CA VAL A 118 -8.69 -5.69 -25.49
C VAL A 118 -10.07 -5.95 -26.10
N ASP A 119 -11.14 -5.47 -25.46
CA ASP A 119 -12.51 -5.61 -25.97
C ASP A 119 -12.72 -4.89 -27.31
N ASP A 120 -12.17 -3.69 -27.45
CA ASP A 120 -12.28 -2.91 -28.69
C ASP A 120 -11.44 -3.55 -29.82
N PHE A 121 -10.34 -4.23 -29.49
CA PHE A 121 -9.51 -4.96 -30.44
C PHE A 121 -10.23 -6.22 -30.96
N LEU A 122 -10.94 -6.91 -30.07
CA LEU A 122 -11.72 -8.11 -30.39
C LEU A 122 -13.03 -7.77 -31.14
N ASN A 123 -13.54 -6.55 -31.00
CA ASN A 123 -14.72 -6.10 -31.73
C ASN A 123 -14.38 -5.62 -33.15
N ASP A 124 -14.82 -6.35 -34.17
CA ASP A 124 -14.50 -6.07 -35.58
C ASP A 124 -14.77 -4.62 -36.02
N ARG A 125 -15.91 -4.04 -35.62
CA ARG A 125 -16.28 -2.67 -36.01
C ARG A 125 -15.43 -1.63 -35.28
N LYS A 126 -15.27 -1.80 -33.97
CA LYS A 126 -14.50 -0.84 -33.16
C LYS A 126 -13.02 -0.86 -33.54
N PHE A 127 -12.44 -2.04 -33.76
CA PHE A 127 -11.04 -2.18 -34.17
C PHE A 127 -10.74 -1.43 -35.48
N LEU A 128 -11.55 -1.67 -36.52
CA LEU A 128 -11.36 -0.99 -37.81
C LEU A 128 -11.64 0.51 -37.72
N ASN A 129 -12.62 0.92 -36.90
CA ASN A 129 -12.90 2.34 -36.66
C ASN A 129 -11.72 3.06 -36.01
N HIS A 130 -11.04 2.46 -35.02
CA HIS A 130 -9.85 3.05 -34.41
C HIS A 130 -8.71 3.24 -35.42
N LEU A 131 -8.50 2.28 -36.33
CA LEU A 131 -7.51 2.42 -37.41
C LEU A 131 -7.86 3.57 -38.35
N GLN A 132 -9.14 3.70 -38.73
CA GLN A 132 -9.60 4.79 -39.59
C GLN A 132 -9.49 6.16 -38.90
N LEU A 133 -9.82 6.25 -37.60
CA LEU A 133 -9.65 7.47 -36.80
C LEU A 133 -8.17 7.87 -36.65
N ALA A 134 -7.26 6.90 -36.63
CA ALA A 134 -5.82 7.16 -36.66
C ALA A 134 -5.31 7.65 -38.02
N GLY A 135 -6.17 7.72 -39.05
CA GLY A 135 -5.85 8.22 -40.38
C GLY A 135 -5.56 7.14 -41.42
N CYS A 136 -5.69 5.85 -41.07
CA CYS A 136 -5.43 4.74 -41.98
C CYS A 136 -6.57 4.54 -42.99
N LYS A 137 -6.25 4.24 -44.24
CA LYS A 137 -7.22 3.85 -45.26
C LYS A 137 -7.27 2.33 -45.39
N ILE A 138 -8.50 1.80 -45.35
CA ILE A 138 -8.78 0.38 -45.48
C ILE A 138 -9.80 0.19 -46.59
N THR A 139 -9.43 -0.53 -47.64
CA THR A 139 -10.31 -0.85 -48.76
C THR A 139 -11.08 -2.13 -48.48
N MET A 140 -12.41 -2.05 -48.57
CA MET A 140 -13.30 -3.14 -48.18
C MET A 140 -13.65 -4.03 -49.38
N TYR A 141 -13.04 -5.22 -49.46
CA TYR A 141 -13.31 -6.22 -50.52
C TYR A 141 -14.24 -7.37 -50.07
N GLY A 142 -14.85 -7.27 -48.89
CA GLY A 142 -15.69 -8.31 -48.31
C GLY A 142 -16.33 -7.90 -46.98
N PRO A 143 -16.85 -8.85 -46.19
CA PRO A 143 -17.45 -8.56 -44.89
C PRO A 143 -16.44 -7.91 -43.95
N VAL A 144 -16.91 -6.95 -43.14
CA VAL A 144 -16.13 -6.26 -42.11
C VAL A 144 -15.36 -7.26 -41.22
N SER A 145 -16.01 -8.36 -40.84
CA SER A 145 -15.42 -9.39 -39.99
C SER A 145 -14.21 -10.09 -40.60
N LYS A 146 -14.20 -10.32 -41.92
CA LYS A 146 -13.05 -10.96 -42.58
C LYS A 146 -11.84 -10.03 -42.66
N ILE A 147 -12.06 -8.74 -42.93
CA ILE A 147 -10.97 -7.74 -42.96
C ILE A 147 -10.40 -7.52 -41.56
N ALA A 148 -11.28 -7.37 -40.56
CA ALA A 148 -10.89 -7.28 -39.17
C ALA A 148 -10.08 -8.50 -38.73
N THR A 149 -10.53 -9.72 -39.09
CA THR A 149 -9.82 -10.97 -38.77
C THR A 149 -8.42 -11.01 -39.37
N LEU A 150 -8.24 -10.61 -40.64
CA LEU A 150 -6.93 -10.59 -41.28
C LEU A 150 -5.97 -9.60 -40.61
N LEU A 151 -6.41 -8.35 -40.41
CA LEU A 151 -5.59 -7.34 -39.74
C LEU A 151 -5.29 -7.71 -38.29
N ARG A 152 -6.28 -8.25 -37.57
CA ARG A 152 -6.09 -8.73 -36.19
C ARG A 152 -5.09 -9.89 -36.15
N SER A 153 -5.16 -10.83 -37.09
CA SER A 153 -4.20 -11.94 -37.20
C SER A 153 -2.77 -11.43 -37.37
N ILE A 154 -2.56 -10.49 -38.30
CA ILE A 154 -1.25 -9.86 -38.51
C ILE A 154 -0.79 -9.11 -37.25
N ALA A 155 -1.67 -8.30 -36.65
CA ALA A 155 -1.36 -7.56 -35.43
C ALA A 155 -1.00 -8.51 -34.27
N THR A 156 -1.70 -9.64 -34.14
CA THR A 156 -1.45 -10.66 -33.12
C THR A 156 -0.12 -11.37 -33.35
N GLN A 157 0.25 -11.64 -34.60
CA GLN A 157 1.55 -12.21 -34.94
C GLN A 157 2.72 -11.28 -34.59
N LEU A 158 2.52 -9.96 -34.67
CA LEU A 158 3.51 -8.94 -34.30
C LEU A 158 3.43 -8.54 -32.82
N MET A 159 2.46 -9.09 -32.07
CA MET A 159 2.17 -8.64 -30.72
C MET A 159 3.24 -9.11 -29.74
N THR A 160 3.84 -8.13 -29.06
CA THR A 160 4.76 -8.36 -27.94
C THR A 160 4.04 -8.06 -26.63
N ARG A 161 4.26 -8.88 -25.60
CA ARG A 161 3.71 -8.62 -24.27
C ARG A 161 4.66 -7.70 -23.50
N VAL A 162 4.10 -6.65 -22.92
CA VAL A 162 4.81 -5.71 -22.04
C VAL A 162 4.16 -5.75 -20.67
N CYS A 163 4.84 -6.37 -19.70
CA CYS A 163 4.37 -6.36 -18.32
C CYS A 163 4.70 -5.00 -17.70
N VAL A 164 3.68 -4.29 -17.25
CA VAL A 164 3.82 -3.00 -16.55
C VAL A 164 3.76 -3.29 -15.05
N PRO A 165 4.90 -3.23 -14.35
CA PRO A 165 4.88 -3.50 -12.91
C PRO A 165 4.15 -2.37 -12.20
N PHE A 166 3.44 -2.70 -11.12
CA PHE A 166 2.86 -1.68 -10.22
C PHE A 166 3.97 -0.90 -9.51
N PHE A 167 5.03 -1.62 -9.15
CA PHE A 167 6.18 -1.12 -8.42
C PHE A 167 7.45 -1.08 -9.29
N ALA A 168 8.14 0.06 -9.26
CA ALA A 168 9.54 0.21 -9.64
C ALA A 168 10.42 0.20 -8.37
N GLY A 169 11.48 1.00 -8.30
CA GLY A 169 12.48 0.99 -7.23
C GLY A 169 13.55 -0.08 -7.43
N TRP A 170 14.12 -0.58 -6.34
CA TRP A 170 15.12 -1.64 -6.37
C TRP A 170 14.52 -2.97 -6.82
N CYS A 171 15.25 -3.66 -7.70
CA CYS A 171 14.94 -5.00 -8.17
C CYS A 171 16.23 -5.72 -8.59
N THR A 172 16.16 -7.04 -8.72
CA THR A 172 17.26 -7.83 -9.28
C THR A 172 16.96 -8.21 -10.73
N ARG A 173 17.92 -7.97 -11.63
CA ARG A 173 17.87 -8.42 -13.03
C ARG A 173 19.18 -9.11 -13.39
N GLY A 174 19.08 -10.36 -13.85
CA GLY A 174 20.28 -11.15 -14.17
C GLY A 174 21.23 -11.36 -12.99
N GLY A 175 20.72 -11.39 -11.75
CA GLY A 175 21.51 -11.54 -10.53
C GLY A 175 22.18 -10.26 -10.02
N SER A 176 22.00 -9.12 -10.70
CA SER A 176 22.53 -7.82 -10.26
C SER A 176 21.41 -6.89 -9.81
N TRP A 177 21.70 -6.00 -8.85
CA TRP A 177 20.77 -4.98 -8.40
C TRP A 177 20.64 -3.85 -9.42
N GLU A 178 19.41 -3.39 -9.62
CA GLU A 178 19.09 -2.23 -10.44
C GLU A 178 18.01 -1.37 -9.76
N PHE A 179 18.16 -0.05 -9.80
CA PHE A 179 17.09 0.88 -9.44
C PHE A 179 16.35 1.37 -10.69
N LEU A 180 15.04 1.12 -10.72
CA LEU A 180 14.16 1.57 -11.79
C LEU A 180 13.24 2.65 -11.27
N ALA A 181 12.92 3.65 -12.08
CA ALA A 181 11.95 4.68 -11.73
C ALA A 181 11.01 4.98 -12.89
N PHE A 182 9.81 5.41 -12.55
CA PHE A 182 8.94 6.16 -13.44
C PHE A 182 9.43 7.61 -13.53
N LYS A 183 8.69 8.42 -14.30
CA LYS A 183 8.96 9.86 -14.44
C LYS A 183 9.06 10.53 -13.06
N ASN A 184 10.00 11.46 -12.91
CA ASN A 184 10.25 12.21 -11.68
C ASN A 184 10.63 11.32 -10.47
N LEU A 185 11.44 10.28 -10.68
CA LEU A 185 11.87 9.31 -9.66
C LEU A 185 10.77 8.44 -9.03
N GLY A 186 9.49 8.66 -9.35
CA GLY A 186 8.38 7.90 -8.78
C GLY A 186 8.59 6.39 -8.90
N THR A 187 8.36 5.64 -7.83
CA THR A 187 8.53 4.17 -7.82
C THR A 187 7.21 3.42 -7.93
N CYS A 188 6.10 4.12 -8.15
CA CYS A 188 4.80 3.52 -8.39
C CYS A 188 4.07 4.21 -9.55
N ALA A 189 3.31 3.43 -10.31
CA ALA A 189 2.51 3.94 -11.43
C ALA A 189 1.28 4.71 -10.91
N ARG A 190 1.39 6.04 -10.76
CA ARG A 190 0.30 6.91 -10.28
C ARG A 190 -0.74 7.27 -11.36
N THR A 191 -0.35 7.33 -12.64
CA THR A 191 -1.24 7.76 -13.74
C THR A 191 -1.54 6.63 -14.71
N ALA A 192 -2.80 6.57 -15.16
CA ALA A 192 -3.18 5.86 -16.36
C ALA A 192 -2.66 6.63 -17.58
N LEU A 193 -1.54 6.17 -18.14
CA LEU A 193 -1.03 6.50 -19.48
C LEU A 193 -0.43 7.91 -19.70
N PRO A 194 0.57 8.04 -20.61
CA PRO A 194 1.24 6.95 -21.33
C PRO A 194 2.04 6.10 -20.33
N VAL A 195 2.03 4.78 -20.51
CA VAL A 195 2.87 3.88 -19.72
C VAL A 195 4.32 4.26 -20.02
N HIS A 196 4.90 5.15 -19.21
CA HIS A 196 6.33 5.31 -19.19
C HIS A 196 6.86 4.02 -18.56
N ALA A 197 7.39 3.12 -19.39
CA ALA A 197 8.13 1.97 -18.91
C ALA A 197 9.18 2.47 -17.91
N CYS A 198 9.32 1.79 -16.77
CA CYS A 198 10.33 2.17 -15.79
C CYS A 198 11.70 2.20 -16.45
N THR A 199 12.43 3.30 -16.28
CA THR A 199 13.77 3.46 -16.81
C THR A 199 14.78 3.37 -15.69
N LYS A 200 16.02 2.97 -16.03
CA LYS A 200 17.16 3.18 -15.15
C LYS A 200 17.33 4.68 -14.91
N LEU A 201 17.83 5.03 -13.74
CA LEU A 201 18.25 6.40 -13.49
C LEU A 201 19.41 6.77 -14.43
N PRO A 202 19.50 8.04 -14.85
CA PRO A 202 20.61 8.49 -15.66
C PRO A 202 21.89 8.37 -14.84
N HIS A 203 22.95 7.85 -15.46
CA HIS A 203 24.27 7.82 -14.83
C HIS A 203 24.76 9.25 -14.57
N VAL A 204 25.20 9.52 -13.35
CA VAL A 204 25.68 10.84 -12.94
C VAL A 204 27.21 10.86 -12.94
N LEU A 205 27.80 11.78 -13.70
CA LEU A 205 29.26 11.94 -13.75
C LEU A 205 29.81 12.31 -12.36
N PRO A 206 31.02 11.86 -11.97
CA PRO A 206 31.56 12.06 -10.61
C PRO A 206 31.58 13.52 -10.14
N ALA A 207 31.90 14.47 -11.01
CA ALA A 207 31.90 15.90 -10.67
C ALA A 207 30.50 16.44 -10.37
N ALA A 208 29.48 16.00 -11.13
CA ALA A 208 28.09 16.35 -10.87
C ALA A 208 27.57 15.67 -9.61
N ALA A 209 27.94 14.40 -9.38
CA ALA A 209 27.60 13.67 -8.16
C ALA A 209 28.15 14.38 -6.91
N LYS A 210 29.40 14.85 -6.95
CA LYS A 210 29.99 15.64 -5.87
C LYS A 210 29.17 16.90 -5.55
N ILE A 211 28.84 17.69 -6.57
CA ILE A 211 28.02 18.91 -6.41
C ILE A 211 26.63 18.56 -5.86
N ALA A 212 26.04 17.45 -6.33
CA ALA A 212 24.74 16.99 -5.85
C ALA A 212 24.78 16.58 -4.37
N VAL A 213 25.85 15.94 -3.90
CA VAL A 213 26.08 15.63 -2.48
C VAL A 213 26.21 16.92 -1.65
N GLU A 214 27.00 17.89 -2.11
CA GLU A 214 27.14 19.18 -1.42
C GLU A 214 25.79 19.90 -1.29
N ARG A 215 24.99 19.95 -2.37
CA ARG A 215 23.62 20.53 -2.34
C ARG A 215 22.66 19.76 -1.46
N PHE A 216 22.72 18.43 -1.50
CA PHE A 216 21.89 17.57 -0.66
C PHE A 216 22.18 17.81 0.82
N THR A 217 23.45 17.82 1.22
CA THR A 217 23.84 18.11 2.61
C THR A 217 23.46 19.54 3.04
N GLU A 218 23.53 20.51 2.12
CA GLU A 218 23.09 21.88 2.38
C GLU A 218 21.60 21.99 2.74
N ASN A 219 20.75 21.12 2.21
CA ASN A 219 19.32 21.11 2.56
C ASN A 219 19.11 20.87 4.06
N PHE A 220 19.98 20.09 4.69
CA PHE A 220 19.91 19.75 6.11
C PHE A 220 20.57 20.79 7.03
N ASN A 221 21.27 21.79 6.49
CA ASN A 221 21.95 22.84 7.28
C ASN A 221 20.98 23.76 8.03
N ALA A 222 19.68 23.66 7.78
CA ALA A 222 18.68 24.33 8.60
C ALA A 222 18.54 23.69 9.97
N ILE A 223 18.78 22.39 10.13
CA ILE A 223 18.65 21.67 11.40
C ILE A 223 19.99 21.77 12.14
N THR A 224 20.10 22.59 13.20
CA THR A 224 21.37 22.81 13.90
C THR A 224 21.72 21.70 14.87
N TYR A 225 20.75 20.97 15.40
CA TYR A 225 20.99 19.83 16.30
C TYR A 225 21.45 18.59 15.50
N LEU A 226 22.69 18.17 15.73
CA LEU A 226 23.36 17.14 14.91
C LEU A 226 22.67 15.75 14.97
N PRO A 227 22.31 15.19 16.14
CA PRO A 227 21.63 13.90 16.21
C PRO A 227 20.33 13.88 15.40
N LEU A 228 19.51 14.92 15.53
CA LEU A 228 18.27 15.08 14.77
C LEU A 228 18.54 15.18 13.26
N ARG A 229 19.52 15.98 12.85
CA ARG A 229 19.90 16.14 11.44
C ARG A 229 20.25 14.79 10.82
N LEU A 230 21.06 14.00 11.50
CA LEU A 230 21.50 12.69 11.03
C LEU A 230 20.38 11.65 11.09
N ALA A 231 19.54 11.63 12.13
CA ALA A 231 18.38 10.74 12.16
C ALA A 231 17.49 10.91 10.93
N ILE A 232 17.11 12.16 10.60
CA ILE A 232 16.25 12.43 9.45
C ILE A 232 16.95 12.05 8.13
N LEU A 233 18.23 12.39 7.98
CA LEU A 233 19.01 12.03 6.79
C LEU A 233 19.09 10.50 6.62
N LEU A 234 19.45 9.77 7.67
CA LEU A 234 19.54 8.32 7.66
C LEU A 234 18.17 7.67 7.38
N TRP A 235 17.08 8.22 7.93
CA TRP A 235 15.73 7.71 7.67
C TRP A 235 15.35 7.79 6.18
N GLN A 236 15.75 8.85 5.47
CA GLN A 236 15.54 8.93 4.03
C GLN A 236 16.33 7.83 3.28
N HIS A 237 17.54 7.50 3.73
CA HIS A 237 18.35 6.44 3.12
C HIS A 237 17.81 5.05 3.44
N ILE A 238 17.28 4.82 4.65
CA ILE A 238 16.54 3.61 4.99
C ILE A 238 15.36 3.44 4.03
N ALA A 239 14.55 4.49 3.86
CA ALA A 239 13.42 4.46 2.96
C ALA A 239 13.86 4.15 1.53
N PHE A 240 14.95 4.78 1.04
CA PHE A 240 15.49 4.53 -0.28
C PHE A 240 16.03 3.10 -0.48
N LEU A 241 16.67 2.51 0.53
CA LEU A 241 17.28 1.17 0.47
C LEU A 241 16.37 0.05 0.98
N SER A 242 15.10 0.33 1.28
CA SER A 242 14.20 -0.58 2.01
C SER A 242 14.10 -1.98 1.38
N THR A 243 14.00 -2.08 0.06
CA THR A 243 13.95 -3.40 -0.62
C THR A 243 15.30 -4.15 -0.54
N ILE A 244 16.44 -3.45 -0.60
CA ILE A 244 17.77 -4.08 -0.45
C ILE A 244 17.94 -4.58 0.98
N LEU A 245 17.61 -3.75 1.97
CA LEU A 245 17.67 -4.11 3.39
C LEU A 245 16.79 -5.34 3.68
N ALA A 246 15.55 -5.34 3.18
CA ALA A 246 14.66 -6.49 3.32
C ALA A 246 15.22 -7.77 2.68
N ALA A 247 15.92 -7.66 1.54
CA ALA A 247 16.57 -8.81 0.91
C ALA A 247 17.77 -9.33 1.71
N MET A 248 18.37 -8.50 2.56
CA MET A 248 19.42 -8.86 3.52
C MET A 248 18.84 -9.35 4.86
N GLY A 249 17.51 -9.42 5.00
CA GLY A 249 16.83 -9.83 6.23
C GLY A 249 16.72 -8.73 7.28
N CYS A 250 16.96 -7.47 6.90
CA CYS A 250 16.84 -6.31 7.79
C CYS A 250 15.52 -5.58 7.57
N HIS A 251 14.78 -5.31 8.66
CA HIS A 251 13.49 -4.64 8.64
C HIS A 251 13.43 -3.50 9.66
N VAL A 252 12.84 -2.37 9.24
CA VAL A 252 12.63 -1.23 10.14
C VAL A 252 11.21 -1.27 10.69
N HIS A 253 11.10 -1.60 11.97
CA HIS A 253 9.85 -1.71 12.72
C HIS A 253 9.46 -0.41 13.44
N HIS A 254 9.98 0.73 12.96
CA HIS A 254 9.72 2.03 13.57
C HIS A 254 9.40 3.10 12.52
N ALA A 255 8.57 4.06 12.89
CA ALA A 255 8.42 5.34 12.21
C ALA A 255 9.05 6.46 13.04
N LEU A 256 9.48 7.53 12.37
CA LEU A 256 10.00 8.72 13.03
C LEU A 256 8.90 9.77 13.15
N PHE A 257 8.47 10.11 14.35
CA PHE A 257 7.51 11.19 14.58
C PHE A 257 8.23 12.49 14.95
N LEU A 258 7.98 13.54 14.18
CA LEU A 258 8.53 14.87 14.40
C LEU A 258 7.43 15.77 14.95
N GLU A 259 7.54 16.10 16.23
CA GLU A 259 6.64 17.07 16.88
C GLU A 259 7.05 18.49 16.47
N LEU A 260 6.20 19.17 15.70
CA LEU A 260 6.55 20.42 15.04
C LEU A 260 6.36 21.65 15.96
N PRO A 261 7.36 22.55 16.08
CA PRO A 261 7.28 23.70 16.97
C PRO A 261 6.61 24.91 16.33
N SER A 262 6.54 24.95 14.99
CA SER A 262 5.94 26.06 14.25
C SER A 262 5.59 25.67 12.81
N ALA A 263 4.62 26.39 12.23
CA ALA A 263 4.24 26.23 10.81
C ALA A 263 5.39 26.52 9.83
N ARG A 264 6.38 27.35 10.24
CA ARG A 264 7.55 27.66 9.42
C ARG A 264 8.48 26.45 9.32
N VAL A 265 8.71 25.75 10.43
CA VAL A 265 9.50 24.51 10.45
C VAL A 265 8.77 23.42 9.67
N GLU A 266 7.45 23.28 9.87
CA GLU A 266 6.62 22.36 9.09
C GLU A 266 6.78 22.57 7.59
N SER A 267 6.60 23.82 7.11
CA SER A 267 6.73 24.12 5.68
C SER A 267 8.13 23.83 5.15
N HIS A 268 9.17 24.11 5.93
CA HIS A 268 10.54 23.80 5.54
C HIS A 268 10.78 22.29 5.44
N LEU A 269 10.38 21.51 6.44
CA LEU A 269 10.53 20.05 6.44
C LEU A 269 9.74 19.41 5.29
N LYS A 270 8.50 19.85 5.03
CA LYS A 270 7.73 19.39 3.86
C LYS A 270 8.47 19.64 2.54
N ASN A 271 9.05 20.83 2.36
CA ASN A 271 9.81 21.18 1.14
C ASN A 271 11.18 20.49 1.04
N MET A 272 11.79 20.15 2.18
CA MET A 272 13.09 19.48 2.24
C MET A 272 12.94 17.97 2.04
N LEU A 273 11.90 17.35 2.60
CA LEU A 273 11.73 15.90 2.63
C LEU A 273 10.95 15.35 1.44
N CYS A 274 10.05 16.15 0.85
CA CYS A 274 9.23 15.71 -0.28
C CYS A 274 9.86 16.08 -1.62
N GLU A 275 9.98 15.08 -2.50
CA GLU A 275 10.20 15.34 -3.92
C GLU A 275 8.86 15.66 -4.61
N ALA A 276 8.89 16.42 -5.71
CA ALA A 276 7.68 16.86 -6.41
C ALA A 276 6.74 15.71 -6.88
N ALA A 277 7.24 14.48 -6.97
CA ALA A 277 6.46 13.29 -7.32
C ALA A 277 5.78 12.59 -6.13
N ASN A 278 6.19 12.91 -4.90
CA ASN A 278 5.77 12.25 -3.66
C ASN A 278 5.25 13.27 -2.66
N PRO A 279 3.97 13.64 -2.77
CA PRO A 279 3.37 14.59 -1.86
C PRO A 279 3.24 13.99 -0.46
N VAL A 280 3.19 14.87 0.54
CA VAL A 280 2.84 14.52 1.91
C VAL A 280 1.48 13.83 1.94
N ILE A 281 1.41 12.65 2.54
CA ILE A 281 0.16 11.91 2.74
C ILE A 281 -0.50 12.42 4.02
N SER A 282 -1.81 12.61 3.99
CA SER A 282 -2.54 13.02 5.18
C SER A 282 -3.22 11.84 5.87
N LEU A 283 -3.18 11.80 7.21
CA LEU A 283 -3.89 10.78 7.99
C LEU A 283 -5.43 10.92 7.94
N ASP A 284 -5.95 12.08 7.52
CA ASP A 284 -7.39 12.33 7.40
C ASP A 284 -8.03 11.76 6.12
N MET A 285 -7.22 11.17 5.23
CA MET A 285 -7.69 10.52 4.00
C MET A 285 -8.59 9.30 4.31
N SER A 286 -9.38 8.86 3.33
CA SER A 286 -10.08 7.58 3.46
C SER A 286 -9.07 6.43 3.63
N SER A 287 -9.37 5.43 4.45
CA SER A 287 -8.40 4.36 4.74
C SER A 287 -7.92 3.61 3.49
N THR A 288 -8.79 3.41 2.50
CA THR A 288 -8.41 2.78 1.24
C THR A 288 -7.43 3.64 0.44
N ALA A 289 -7.64 4.95 0.40
CA ALA A 289 -6.71 5.88 -0.26
C ALA A 289 -5.39 5.99 0.52
N PHE A 290 -5.46 6.08 1.85
CA PHE A 290 -4.28 6.17 2.73
C PHE A 290 -3.34 4.96 2.56
N LEU A 291 -3.86 3.74 2.67
CA LEU A 291 -3.05 2.53 2.51
C LEU A 291 -2.48 2.44 1.09
N ARG A 292 -3.28 2.78 0.08
CA ARG A 292 -2.80 2.81 -1.31
C ARG A 292 -1.64 3.80 -1.50
N GLU A 293 -1.74 4.99 -0.91
CA GLU A 293 -0.65 5.98 -0.98
C GLU A 293 0.60 5.53 -0.21
N ILE A 294 0.46 4.84 0.92
CA ILE A 294 1.62 4.21 1.60
C ILE A 294 2.31 3.23 0.65
N ALA A 295 1.54 2.35 0.02
CA ALA A 295 2.07 1.37 -0.93
C ALA A 295 2.86 2.03 -2.07
N PHE A 296 2.40 3.20 -2.54
CA PHE A 296 3.02 3.91 -3.66
C PHE A 296 4.43 4.45 -3.36
N HIS A 297 4.88 4.44 -2.11
CA HIS A 297 6.19 4.96 -1.69
C HIS A 297 7.27 3.88 -1.56
N LYS A 298 7.17 2.74 -2.26
CA LYS A 298 8.23 1.72 -2.27
C LYS A 298 9.60 2.35 -2.59
N ASP A 299 10.61 2.12 -1.76
CA ASP A 299 11.96 2.65 -1.91
C ASP A 299 12.04 4.19 -2.01
N GLN A 300 11.08 4.90 -1.40
CA GLN A 300 11.04 6.36 -1.39
C GLN A 300 10.69 6.88 0.00
N PRO A 301 11.20 8.07 0.40
CA PRO A 301 10.80 8.70 1.65
C PRO A 301 9.28 8.88 1.74
N LEU A 302 8.67 8.31 2.78
CA LEU A 302 7.24 8.38 3.05
C LEU A 302 6.98 9.45 4.12
N ILE A 303 6.40 10.58 3.72
CA ILE A 303 6.08 11.67 4.64
C ILE A 303 4.57 11.69 4.90
N ILE A 304 4.20 11.55 6.17
CA ILE A 304 2.82 11.54 6.64
C ILE A 304 2.58 12.79 7.49
N TYR A 305 1.45 13.46 7.31
CA TYR A 305 1.03 14.59 8.13
C TYR A 305 -0.18 14.24 8.97
N GLU A 306 -0.07 14.48 10.28
CA GLU A 306 -1.18 14.37 11.21
C GLU A 306 -1.98 15.67 11.21
N GLY A 307 -3.13 15.61 10.52
CA GLY A 307 -4.13 16.67 10.56
C GLY A 307 -4.87 16.73 11.90
N THR A 308 -6.01 17.42 11.92
CA THR A 308 -6.87 17.47 13.11
C THR A 308 -7.41 16.08 13.43
N VAL A 309 -7.27 15.63 14.69
CA VAL A 309 -7.73 14.32 15.16
C VAL A 309 -9.21 14.12 14.83
N ASN A 310 -9.50 13.04 14.12
CA ASN A 310 -10.83 12.60 13.74
C ASN A 310 -10.85 11.06 13.61
N GLY A 311 -12.03 10.47 13.34
CA GLY A 311 -12.16 9.02 13.23
C GLY A 311 -11.31 8.37 12.12
N ALA A 312 -11.05 9.08 11.01
CA ALA A 312 -10.17 8.59 9.95
C ALA A 312 -8.70 8.61 10.38
N VAL A 313 -8.25 9.68 11.05
CA VAL A 313 -6.91 9.77 11.62
C VAL A 313 -6.64 8.61 12.56
N ILE A 314 -7.53 8.35 13.53
CA ILE A 314 -7.35 7.23 14.48
C ILE A 314 -7.23 5.89 13.75
N LYS A 315 -8.16 5.61 12.81
CA LYS A 315 -8.16 4.35 12.07
C LYS A 315 -6.89 4.17 11.23
N ASN A 316 -6.45 5.24 10.55
CA ASN A 316 -5.26 5.22 9.70
C ASN A 316 -3.97 5.14 10.54
N SER A 317 -3.92 5.80 11.70
CA SER A 317 -2.84 5.66 12.68
C SER A 317 -2.70 4.21 13.15
N SER A 318 -3.79 3.56 13.55
CA SER A 318 -3.75 2.14 13.94
C SER A 318 -3.31 1.23 12.79
N ALA A 319 -3.76 1.51 11.57
CA ALA A 319 -3.36 0.72 10.39
C ALA A 319 -1.88 0.92 10.04
N LEU A 320 -1.36 2.13 10.19
CA LEU A 320 0.05 2.45 10.01
C LEU A 320 0.93 1.72 11.02
N CYS A 321 0.62 1.80 12.32
CA CYS A 321 1.37 1.09 13.36
C CYS A 321 1.35 -0.43 13.14
N LEU A 322 0.19 -0.98 12.75
CA LEU A 322 0.10 -2.40 12.41
C LEU A 322 0.98 -2.77 11.22
N ALA A 323 1.03 -1.92 10.21
CA ALA A 323 1.86 -2.16 9.03
C ALA A 323 3.35 -2.10 9.34
N ILE A 324 3.78 -1.13 10.15
CA ILE A 324 5.15 -1.00 10.63
C ILE A 324 5.54 -2.22 11.46
N ARG A 325 4.71 -2.63 12.42
CA ARG A 325 4.95 -3.80 13.27
C ARG A 325 5.13 -5.07 12.44
N ARG A 326 4.28 -5.28 11.43
CA ARG A 326 4.32 -6.48 10.58
C ARG A 326 5.37 -6.42 9.48
N GLY A 327 5.84 -5.23 9.11
CA GLY A 327 6.60 -5.02 7.88
C GLY A 327 5.76 -5.26 6.61
N GLU A 328 4.43 -5.24 6.72
CA GLU A 328 3.49 -5.60 5.66
C GLU A 328 2.25 -4.70 5.69
N LEU A 329 1.68 -4.42 4.52
CA LEU A 329 0.51 -3.60 4.32
C LEU A 329 -0.62 -4.42 3.68
N ASP A 330 -1.78 -4.45 4.32
CA ASP A 330 -2.98 -5.08 3.77
C ASP A 330 -3.70 -4.12 2.80
N LEU A 331 -3.76 -4.49 1.52
CA LEU A 331 -4.52 -3.79 0.48
C LEU A 331 -5.72 -4.62 0.03
N CYS A 332 -6.75 -4.00 -0.55
CA CYS A 332 -7.79 -4.71 -1.29
C CYS A 332 -7.51 -4.63 -2.79
N ASN A 333 -7.62 -5.75 -3.51
CA ASN A 333 -7.57 -5.75 -4.97
C ASN A 333 -8.93 -5.31 -5.58
N LYS A 334 -9.08 -5.35 -6.91
CA LYS A 334 -10.33 -5.00 -7.62
C LYS A 334 -11.57 -5.75 -7.13
N ASP A 335 -11.39 -6.97 -6.63
CA ASP A 335 -12.47 -7.88 -6.22
C ASP A 335 -12.71 -7.85 -4.70
N ASP A 336 -12.21 -6.80 -4.01
CA ASP A 336 -12.21 -6.65 -2.56
C ASP A 336 -11.53 -7.81 -1.80
N ILE A 337 -10.63 -8.53 -2.47
CA ILE A 337 -9.83 -9.59 -1.86
C ILE A 337 -8.62 -8.92 -1.19
N PRO A 338 -8.37 -9.19 0.11
CA PRO A 338 -7.21 -8.68 0.80
C PRO A 338 -5.93 -9.32 0.25
N VAL A 339 -4.93 -8.47 -0.03
CA VAL A 339 -3.59 -8.81 -0.50
C VAL A 339 -2.61 -8.13 0.45
N SER A 340 -1.79 -8.91 1.14
CA SER A 340 -0.67 -8.38 1.91
C SER A 340 0.52 -8.11 0.97
N ILE A 341 1.10 -6.92 1.08
CA ILE A 341 2.33 -6.54 0.38
C ILE A 341 3.38 -6.07 1.39
N PRO A 342 4.69 -6.29 1.15
CA PRO A 342 5.71 -5.79 2.08
C PRO A 342 5.71 -4.25 2.18
N LEU A 343 5.85 -3.72 3.39
CA LEU A 343 6.08 -2.29 3.64
C LEU A 343 7.53 -1.96 3.28
N ARG A 344 7.74 -1.43 2.08
CA ARG A 344 9.08 -1.16 1.51
C ARG A 344 9.46 0.31 1.61
N THR A 345 9.27 0.91 2.78
CA THR A 345 9.65 2.30 3.07
C THR A 345 9.70 2.51 4.58
N ALA A 346 10.35 3.59 5.01
CA ALA A 346 10.40 4.03 6.40
C ALA A 346 9.61 5.34 6.56
N PRO A 347 8.49 5.35 7.32
CA PRO A 347 7.67 6.54 7.49
C PRO A 347 8.33 7.62 8.36
N ILE A 348 8.18 8.87 7.96
CA ILE A 348 8.36 10.06 8.81
C ILE A 348 7.01 10.74 8.98
N ILE A 349 6.58 10.93 10.21
CA ILE A 349 5.29 11.50 10.58
C ILE A 349 5.53 12.92 11.10
N LEU A 350 4.83 13.89 10.53
CA LEU A 350 4.83 15.28 10.94
C LEU A 350 3.56 15.55 11.74
N GLY A 351 3.70 15.88 13.02
CA GLY A 351 2.55 16.07 13.91
C GLY A 351 2.74 17.20 14.91
N LYS A 352 1.82 17.27 15.87
CA LYS A 352 1.80 18.29 16.93
C LYS A 352 1.91 17.62 18.31
N GLU A 353 2.23 18.44 19.31
CA GLU A 353 2.28 18.02 20.70
C GLU A 353 0.98 17.35 21.15
N GLY A 354 1.11 16.25 21.90
CA GLY A 354 -0.02 15.48 22.40
C GLY A 354 -0.67 14.55 21.37
N SER A 355 -0.02 14.30 20.23
CA SER A 355 -0.41 13.27 19.25
C SER A 355 -0.52 11.89 19.90
N TYR A 356 -1.53 11.10 19.49
CA TYR A 356 -1.64 9.69 19.87
C TYR A 356 -0.49 8.84 19.31
N LEU A 357 -0.01 9.18 18.10
CA LEU A 357 1.06 8.43 17.43
C LEU A 357 2.39 8.56 18.17
N ALA A 358 2.65 9.70 18.82
CA ALA A 358 3.87 9.93 19.59
C ALA A 358 4.07 8.95 20.76
N TRP A 359 3.03 8.24 21.18
CA TRP A 359 3.05 7.28 22.29
C TRP A 359 2.99 5.82 21.85
N GLN A 360 3.04 5.55 20.54
CA GLN A 360 3.01 4.18 20.04
C GLN A 360 4.40 3.56 20.08
N PRO A 361 4.54 2.28 20.45
CA PRO A 361 5.85 1.63 20.52
C PRO A 361 6.53 1.54 19.14
N GLU A 362 5.76 1.51 18.05
CA GLU A 362 6.30 1.55 16.68
C GLU A 362 6.76 2.96 16.25
N VAL A 363 6.70 3.96 17.13
CA VAL A 363 6.95 5.35 16.78
C VAL A 363 7.99 5.95 17.72
N ILE A 364 9.08 6.43 17.13
CA ILE A 364 10.11 7.18 17.85
C ILE A 364 9.76 8.66 17.73
N SER A 365 9.36 9.26 18.85
CA SER A 365 8.97 10.66 18.94
C SER A 365 10.19 11.55 19.19
N LEU A 366 10.33 12.56 18.33
CA LEU A 366 11.31 13.63 18.44
C LEU A 366 10.59 14.95 18.66
N LYS A 367 10.72 15.50 19.87
CA LYS A 367 10.27 16.85 20.16
C LYS A 367 11.24 17.85 19.55
N LEU A 368 10.76 18.61 18.56
CA LEU A 368 11.57 19.63 17.91
C LEU A 368 11.30 20.99 18.54
N GLU A 369 12.34 21.77 18.73
CA GLU A 369 12.24 23.13 19.23
C GLU A 369 12.67 24.14 18.16
N ASN A 370 12.17 25.38 18.24
CA ASN A 370 12.58 26.41 17.27
C ASN A 370 14.09 26.71 17.33
N LEU A 371 14.75 26.41 18.45
CA LEU A 371 16.21 26.58 18.62
C LEU A 371 17.03 25.50 17.89
N ASP A 372 16.41 24.39 17.52
CA ASP A 372 17.05 23.34 16.69
C ASP A 372 17.16 23.77 15.22
N PHE A 373 16.68 24.97 14.87
CA PHE A 373 16.64 25.45 13.50
C PHE A 373 17.35 26.79 13.30
N SER A 374 18.20 26.84 12.28
CA SER A 374 18.77 28.07 11.76
C SER A 374 17.74 28.85 10.94
N VAL A 375 17.23 29.93 11.51
CA VAL A 375 16.26 30.84 10.87
C VAL A 375 16.71 31.34 9.49
N LYS A 376 18.02 31.45 9.26
CA LYS A 376 18.62 31.91 7.98
C LYS A 376 18.51 30.89 6.86
N ASN A 377 18.40 29.61 7.20
CA ASN A 377 18.38 28.50 6.24
C ASN A 377 16.97 27.92 6.03
N LEU A 378 16.03 28.22 6.92
CA LEU A 378 14.62 27.85 6.75
C LEU A 378 14.07 28.36 5.42
N GLY A 379 13.44 27.44 4.67
CA GLY A 379 12.83 27.71 3.37
C GLY A 379 13.76 27.49 2.17
N LYS A 380 15.05 27.22 2.38
CA LYS A 380 15.95 26.78 1.31
C LYS A 380 15.77 25.28 1.09
N SER A 381 15.60 24.86 -0.16
CA SER A 381 15.60 23.45 -0.57
C SER A 381 16.09 23.38 -2.01
N SER A 382 16.90 22.36 -2.31
CA SER A 382 17.42 22.08 -3.64
C SER A 382 16.91 20.73 -4.16
N PRO A 383 16.74 20.56 -5.49
CA PRO A 383 16.36 19.29 -6.07
C PRO A 383 17.36 18.18 -5.73
N GLN A 384 16.87 16.98 -5.40
CA GLN A 384 17.68 15.87 -4.89
C GLN A 384 17.87 14.74 -5.94
N MET A 385 17.33 14.90 -7.14
CA MET A 385 17.33 13.82 -8.16
C MET A 385 18.73 13.33 -8.52
N GLU A 386 19.67 14.26 -8.74
CA GLU A 386 21.06 13.91 -9.07
C GLU A 386 21.78 13.20 -7.91
N TYR A 387 21.41 13.54 -6.66
CA TYR A 387 21.93 12.88 -5.48
C TYR A 387 21.48 11.42 -5.43
N TRP A 388 20.16 11.18 -5.53
CA TRP A 388 19.61 9.82 -5.47
C TRP A 388 20.06 8.95 -6.65
N ALA A 389 20.22 9.53 -7.84
CA ALA A 389 20.78 8.82 -8.99
C ALA A 389 22.25 8.42 -8.75
N ALA A 390 23.09 9.33 -8.26
CA ALA A 390 24.47 9.02 -7.93
C ALA A 390 24.60 8.00 -6.77
N PHE A 391 23.74 8.11 -5.77
CA PHE A 391 23.69 7.18 -4.65
C PHE A 391 23.20 5.79 -5.09
N ALA A 392 22.23 5.71 -6.00
CA ALA A 392 21.78 4.46 -6.60
C ALA A 392 22.93 3.74 -7.35
N ASP A 393 23.67 4.48 -8.19
CA ASP A 393 24.84 3.96 -8.89
C ASP A 393 25.88 3.39 -7.92
N PHE A 394 26.18 4.12 -6.85
CA PHE A 394 27.08 3.65 -5.80
C PHE A 394 26.56 2.40 -5.09
N ALA A 395 25.27 2.38 -4.72
CA ALA A 395 24.67 1.28 -3.97
C ALA A 395 24.57 -0.02 -4.78
N MET A 396 24.31 0.08 -6.09
CA MET A 396 24.38 -1.05 -7.03
C MET A 396 25.77 -1.72 -7.01
N ASP A 397 26.83 -0.92 -7.07
CA ASP A 397 28.22 -1.42 -7.08
C ASP A 397 28.69 -1.93 -5.71
N SER A 398 28.09 -1.44 -4.63
CA SER A 398 28.63 -1.58 -3.27
C SER A 398 27.70 -2.35 -2.33
N THR A 399 26.76 -3.13 -2.87
CA THR A 399 25.77 -3.85 -2.05
C THR A 399 26.42 -4.84 -1.07
N SER A 400 27.51 -5.51 -1.47
CA SER A 400 28.27 -6.39 -0.58
C SER A 400 28.95 -5.66 0.58
N VAL A 401 29.34 -4.40 0.35
CA VAL A 401 29.90 -3.53 1.40
C VAL A 401 28.82 -3.20 2.42
N LEU A 402 27.60 -2.87 1.98
CA LEU A 402 26.47 -2.64 2.89
C LEU A 402 26.18 -3.87 3.75
N GLN A 403 26.20 -5.06 3.16
CA GLN A 403 26.00 -6.31 3.91
C GLN A 403 27.08 -6.52 4.99
N SER A 404 28.36 -6.36 4.65
CA SER A 404 29.46 -6.46 5.61
C SER A 404 29.31 -5.46 6.76
N LEU A 405 28.91 -4.22 6.46
CA LEU A 405 28.72 -3.18 7.47
C LEU A 405 27.55 -3.51 8.42
N LEU A 406 26.47 -4.11 7.91
CA LEU A 406 25.35 -4.58 8.71
C LEU A 406 25.78 -5.72 9.63
N GLU A 407 26.55 -6.69 9.12
CA GLU A 407 27.08 -7.81 9.92
C GLU A 407 27.99 -7.31 11.04
N GLU A 408 28.85 -6.32 10.78
CA GLU A 408 29.74 -5.70 11.75
C GLU A 408 29.01 -4.86 12.81
N SER A 409 27.91 -4.19 12.43
CA SER A 409 27.17 -3.30 13.33
C SER A 409 26.28 -4.04 14.33
N ILE A 410 25.92 -5.29 14.06
CA ILE A 410 25.07 -6.12 14.94
C ILE A 410 25.66 -6.17 16.35
N SER A 411 26.92 -6.56 16.52
CA SER A 411 27.51 -6.71 17.87
C SER A 411 27.45 -5.41 18.67
N ILE A 412 27.78 -4.28 18.03
CA ILE A 412 27.76 -2.96 18.67
C ILE A 412 26.34 -2.58 19.08
N ALA A 413 25.36 -2.84 18.21
CA ALA A 413 23.97 -2.51 18.48
C ALA A 413 23.36 -3.35 19.60
N PHE A 414 23.71 -4.65 19.68
CA PHE A 414 23.29 -5.51 20.78
C PHE A 414 23.93 -5.12 22.10
N ASP A 415 25.21 -4.74 22.12
CA ASP A 415 25.87 -4.24 23.34
C ASP A 415 25.17 -2.97 23.86
N ILE A 416 24.79 -2.05 22.97
CA ILE A 416 24.01 -0.85 23.32
C ILE A 416 22.63 -1.25 23.82
N ALA A 417 21.93 -2.15 23.13
CA ALA A 417 20.60 -2.58 23.51
C ALA A 417 20.59 -3.26 24.89
N ASP A 418 21.59 -4.08 25.21
CA ASP A 418 21.75 -4.72 26.52
C ASP A 418 22.01 -3.69 27.62
N GLN A 419 22.79 -2.64 27.33
CA GLN A 419 23.08 -1.56 28.28
C GLN A 419 21.83 -0.74 28.64
N TYR A 420 20.94 -0.50 27.68
CA TYR A 420 19.75 0.35 27.82
C TYR A 420 18.44 -0.45 27.87
N GLU A 421 18.52 -1.78 27.99
CA GLU A 421 17.37 -2.71 28.02
C GLU A 421 16.39 -2.54 26.83
N PHE A 422 16.92 -2.24 25.63
CA PHE A 422 16.12 -2.06 24.42
C PHE A 422 15.61 -3.38 23.84
N SER A 423 14.54 -3.30 23.05
CA SER A 423 14.01 -4.45 22.32
C SER A 423 14.94 -4.91 21.20
N ALA A 424 14.77 -6.15 20.73
CA ALA A 424 15.52 -6.67 19.60
C ALA A 424 15.29 -5.85 18.31
N GLU A 425 14.06 -5.37 18.09
CA GLU A 425 13.71 -4.51 16.96
C GLU A 425 14.41 -3.14 17.03
N THR A 426 14.63 -2.63 18.25
CA THR A 426 15.38 -1.38 18.47
C THR A 426 16.88 -1.61 18.25
N ALA A 427 17.41 -2.74 18.69
CA ALA A 427 18.79 -3.14 18.41
C ALA A 427 19.05 -3.26 16.89
N GLU A 428 18.11 -3.88 16.16
CA GLU A 428 18.18 -3.99 14.70
C GLU A 428 18.18 -2.61 14.04
N LEU A 429 17.31 -1.69 14.48
CA LEU A 429 17.29 -0.31 14.00
C LEU A 429 18.65 0.39 14.23
N ILE A 430 19.22 0.27 15.44
CA ILE A 430 20.52 0.87 15.77
C ILE A 430 21.61 0.30 14.84
N SER A 431 21.60 -1.02 14.61
CA SER A 431 22.52 -1.68 13.67
C SER A 431 22.40 -1.08 12.26
N ILE A 432 21.17 -0.95 11.74
CA ILE A 432 20.91 -0.36 10.42
C ILE A 432 21.42 1.09 10.36
N LEU A 433 21.17 1.90 11.39
CA LEU A 433 21.61 3.30 11.44
C LEU A 433 23.14 3.42 11.42
N ILE A 434 23.85 2.60 12.20
CA ILE A 434 25.32 2.56 12.24
C ILE A 434 25.87 2.14 10.87
N ALA A 435 25.35 1.05 10.30
CA ALA A 435 25.79 0.54 9.00
C ALA A 435 25.57 1.57 7.88
N LEU A 436 24.39 2.19 7.84
CA LEU A 436 24.06 3.20 6.83
C LEU A 436 24.91 4.46 6.98
N HIS A 437 25.16 4.93 8.21
CA HIS A 437 26.07 6.05 8.42
C HIS A 437 27.45 5.74 7.82
N ARG A 438 28.03 4.57 8.12
CA ARG A 438 29.32 4.14 7.55
C ARG A 438 29.26 3.98 6.03
N PHE A 439 28.16 3.47 5.49
CA PHE A 439 27.98 3.27 4.06
C PHE A 439 27.95 4.59 3.29
N ILE A 440 27.25 5.60 3.82
CA ILE A 440 27.19 6.94 3.22
C ILE A 440 28.54 7.65 3.36
N GLU A 441 29.26 7.47 4.47
CA GLU A 441 30.65 7.96 4.61
C GLU A 441 31.58 7.42 3.52
N ILE A 442 31.47 6.13 3.17
CA ILE A 442 32.23 5.53 2.06
C ILE A 442 31.86 6.20 0.73
N PHE A 443 30.57 6.43 0.49
CA PHE A 443 30.10 7.15 -0.70
C PHE A 443 30.69 8.56 -0.79
N TYR A 444 30.64 9.31 0.31
CA TYR A 444 31.13 10.70 0.36
C TYR A 444 32.64 10.74 0.16
N LYS A 445 33.38 9.81 0.78
CA LYS A 445 34.82 9.65 0.59
C LYS A 445 35.17 9.33 -0.86
N ARG A 446 34.41 8.46 -1.56
CA ARG A 446 34.62 8.14 -2.98
C ARG A 446 34.49 9.36 -3.89
N LEU A 447 33.69 10.34 -3.50
CA LEU A 447 33.47 11.61 -4.23
C LEU A 447 34.38 12.76 -3.75
N ASN A 448 35.25 12.53 -2.76
CA ASN A 448 36.03 13.58 -2.09
C ASN A 448 35.14 14.70 -1.51
N CYS A 449 34.01 14.32 -0.92
CA CYS A 449 33.15 15.20 -0.13
C CYS A 449 33.61 15.21 1.34
N PRO A 450 33.30 16.27 2.11
CA PRO A 450 33.45 16.27 3.55
C PRO A 450 32.64 15.13 4.20
N PRO A 451 33.09 14.57 5.34
CA PRO A 451 32.31 13.58 6.08
C PRO A 451 30.99 14.19 6.58
N LEU A 452 29.98 13.33 6.80
CA LEU A 452 28.68 13.69 7.37
C LEU A 452 28.83 14.25 8.79
N ALA A 453 29.68 13.63 9.60
CA ALA A 453 29.99 14.07 10.95
C ALA A 453 31.40 13.65 11.38
N ASN A 454 32.07 14.53 12.14
CA ASN A 454 33.44 14.32 12.60
C ASN A 454 33.56 13.55 13.93
N GLN A 455 32.45 13.23 14.63
CA GLN A 455 32.44 12.69 16.00
C GLN A 455 31.30 11.68 16.25
N SER A 456 31.48 10.80 17.23
CA SER A 456 30.52 9.76 17.69
C SER A 456 29.25 10.31 18.36
N ASP A 457 29.25 11.59 18.72
CA ASP A 457 28.24 12.26 19.54
C ASP A 457 26.80 12.17 19.00
N TRP A 458 26.63 11.89 17.70
CA TRP A 458 25.30 11.72 17.12
C TRP A 458 24.62 10.43 17.57
N LEU A 459 25.38 9.34 17.73
CA LEU A 459 24.84 8.05 18.12
C LEU A 459 24.39 8.10 19.57
N ASP A 460 25.21 8.68 20.45
CA ASP A 460 24.88 8.86 21.86
C ASP A 460 23.59 9.69 22.03
N GLY A 461 23.46 10.79 21.28
CA GLY A 461 22.23 11.60 21.29
C GLY A 461 21.00 10.86 20.76
N LEU A 462 21.15 9.97 19.78
CA LEU A 462 20.05 9.12 19.31
C LEU A 462 19.70 8.01 20.30
N VAL A 463 20.68 7.42 20.97
CA VAL A 463 20.46 6.41 22.00
C VAL A 463 19.72 7.03 23.19
N GLU A 464 20.08 8.24 23.62
CA GLU A 464 19.36 8.99 24.66
C GLU A 464 17.90 9.24 24.25
N ILE A 465 17.66 9.64 23.00
CA ILE A 465 16.30 9.79 22.45
C ILE A 465 15.54 8.46 22.52
N LEU A 466 16.16 7.36 22.10
CA LEU A 466 15.54 6.04 22.10
C LEU A 466 15.22 5.57 23.52
N ASP A 467 16.07 5.88 24.50
CA ASP A 467 15.85 5.59 25.92
C ASP A 467 14.66 6.37 26.50
N ILE A 468 14.57 7.66 26.19
CA ILE A 468 13.41 8.47 26.58
C ILE A 468 12.12 7.90 25.96
N ASN A 469 12.17 7.50 24.69
CA ASN A 469 11.01 6.92 23.99
C ASN A 469 10.66 5.52 24.50
N SER A 470 11.64 4.66 24.79
CA SER A 470 11.43 3.33 25.33
C SER A 470 10.82 3.42 26.74
N ALA A 471 11.28 4.34 27.58
CA ALA A 471 10.68 4.60 28.90
C ALA A 471 9.23 5.10 28.79
N GLN A 472 8.91 5.87 27.73
CA GLN A 472 7.54 6.33 27.47
C GLN A 472 6.64 5.22 26.89
N ALA A 473 7.17 4.34 26.05
CA ALA A 473 6.45 3.26 25.36
C ALA A 473 6.29 1.98 26.22
N THR A 474 7.27 1.64 27.05
CA THR A 474 7.21 0.55 28.05
C THR A 474 6.29 0.89 29.23
N GLY A 475 5.79 2.13 29.26
CA GLY A 475 4.61 2.49 30.01
C GLY A 475 3.37 1.74 29.51
N GLU A 476 3.19 0.48 29.94
CA GLU A 476 1.86 -0.11 30.22
C GLU A 476 0.98 0.81 31.10
N ASP A 477 1.63 1.81 31.70
CA ASP A 477 1.14 2.90 32.50
C ASP A 477 0.37 4.00 31.74
N GLY A 478 0.60 4.23 30.44
CA GLY A 478 0.05 5.39 29.72
C GLY A 478 -1.47 5.41 29.49
N LEU A 479 -2.16 4.27 29.67
CA LEU A 479 -3.62 4.20 29.54
C LEU A 479 -4.35 5.11 30.53
N ALA A 480 -3.77 5.31 31.73
CA ALA A 480 -4.33 6.21 32.73
C ALA A 480 -4.16 7.67 32.32
N GLU A 481 -2.98 8.05 31.84
CA GLU A 481 -2.64 9.41 31.39
C GLU A 481 -3.45 9.79 30.15
N ILE A 482 -3.55 8.91 29.16
CA ILE A 482 -4.37 9.12 27.95
C ILE A 482 -5.84 9.30 28.33
N PHE A 483 -6.36 8.45 29.22
CA PHE A 483 -7.74 8.59 29.71
C PHE A 483 -7.95 9.93 30.43
N ILE A 484 -7.00 10.37 31.25
CA ILE A 484 -7.07 11.64 31.98
C ILE A 484 -7.05 12.83 31.02
N GLU A 485 -6.12 12.84 30.06
CA GLU A 485 -5.96 13.97 29.12
C GLU A 485 -7.16 14.08 28.17
N VAL A 486 -7.63 12.96 27.61
CA VAL A 486 -8.84 12.93 26.77
C VAL A 486 -10.07 13.33 27.60
N GLY A 487 -10.22 12.77 28.80
CA GLY A 487 -11.31 13.12 29.72
C GLY A 487 -11.33 14.60 30.09
N ARG A 488 -10.15 15.20 30.35
CA ARG A 488 -9.98 16.63 30.61
C ARG A 488 -10.43 17.48 29.43
N ASN A 489 -9.99 17.16 28.21
CA ASN A 489 -10.37 17.89 27.02
C ASN A 489 -11.89 17.81 26.76
N MET A 490 -12.50 16.64 26.99
CA MET A 490 -13.94 16.47 26.86
C MET A 490 -14.75 17.27 27.89
N LEU A 491 -14.27 17.36 29.15
CA LEU A 491 -14.86 18.21 30.18
C LEU A 491 -14.79 19.70 29.80
N ARG A 492 -13.60 20.17 29.39
CA ARG A 492 -13.39 21.56 28.95
C ARG A 492 -14.31 21.96 27.80
N ASN A 493 -14.55 21.03 26.88
CA ASN A 493 -15.39 21.24 25.71
C ASN A 493 -16.88 20.96 25.97
N LYS A 494 -17.29 20.77 27.23
CA LYS A 494 -18.69 20.53 27.67
C LYS A 494 -19.36 19.38 26.92
N ARG A 495 -18.61 18.30 26.64
CA ARG A 495 -19.12 17.12 25.91
C ARG A 495 -19.91 16.15 26.78
N PHE A 496 -20.02 16.40 28.08
CA PHE A 496 -20.83 15.61 29.03
C PHE A 496 -21.95 16.44 29.63
N SER A 497 -23.01 15.75 30.06
CA SER A 497 -24.00 16.34 30.94
C SER A 497 -23.47 16.41 32.36
N LEU A 498 -23.53 17.59 32.96
CA LEU A 498 -22.94 17.89 34.26
C LEU A 498 -24.05 17.99 35.32
N SER A 499 -23.89 17.30 36.45
CA SER A 499 -24.85 17.35 37.56
C SER A 499 -24.14 17.49 38.90
N PRO A 500 -24.58 18.38 39.82
CA PRO A 500 -24.09 18.38 41.18
C PRO A 500 -24.30 17.00 41.85
N MET A 501 -23.30 16.52 42.57
CA MET A 501 -23.39 15.24 43.27
C MET A 501 -24.50 15.31 44.33
N GLY A 502 -25.41 14.34 44.31
CA GLY A 502 -26.64 14.36 45.11
C GLY A 502 -27.89 14.72 44.32
N GLN A 503 -27.79 15.17 43.06
CA GLN A 503 -28.95 15.44 42.21
C GLN A 503 -29.04 14.40 41.09
N CYS A 504 -30.21 13.80 40.88
CA CYS A 504 -30.44 12.96 39.70
C CYS A 504 -30.66 13.83 38.47
N THR A 505 -30.04 13.46 37.35
CA THR A 505 -30.45 13.96 36.04
C THR A 505 -31.78 13.32 35.65
N THR A 506 -32.73 14.12 35.15
CA THR A 506 -34.01 13.63 34.62
C THR A 506 -33.90 13.17 33.16
N ALA A 507 -32.76 13.46 32.51
CA ALA A 507 -32.48 13.07 31.14
C ALA A 507 -31.77 11.70 31.11
N THR A 508 -32.38 10.72 30.46
CA THR A 508 -31.66 9.58 29.88
C THR A 508 -30.76 10.11 28.78
N ASP A 509 -29.59 10.59 29.16
CA ASP A 509 -28.66 11.19 28.23
C ASP A 509 -27.75 10.11 27.63
N SER A 510 -27.85 9.92 26.31
CA SER A 510 -27.00 8.96 25.58
C SER A 510 -25.52 9.35 25.57
N GLN A 511 -25.22 10.57 26.02
CA GLN A 511 -23.89 11.18 26.04
C GLN A 511 -23.06 10.86 27.31
N GLY A 512 -23.69 10.31 28.35
CA GLY A 512 -23.07 10.04 29.66
C GLY A 512 -23.04 11.26 30.59
N THR A 513 -23.20 11.03 31.90
CA THR A 513 -23.28 12.08 32.93
C THR A 513 -22.04 12.08 33.82
N VAL A 514 -21.52 13.28 34.10
CA VAL A 514 -20.47 13.52 35.11
C VAL A 514 -21.08 14.23 36.31
N TYR A 515 -21.07 13.55 37.45
CA TYR A 515 -21.48 14.09 38.73
C TYR A 515 -20.28 14.76 39.42
N PHE A 516 -20.45 15.94 40.00
CA PHE A 516 -19.33 16.66 40.59
C PHE A 516 -19.66 17.28 41.95
N ASP A 517 -18.66 17.36 42.83
CA ASP A 517 -18.71 18.13 44.07
C ASP A 517 -17.45 19.02 44.18
N ARG A 518 -17.13 19.50 45.39
CA ARG A 518 -15.94 20.33 45.62
C ARG A 518 -14.62 19.58 45.44
N ASN A 519 -14.62 18.26 45.57
CA ASN A 519 -13.43 17.44 45.69
C ASN A 519 -13.33 16.35 44.61
N TYR A 520 -14.44 15.97 43.97
CA TYR A 520 -14.51 14.81 43.09
C TYR A 520 -15.29 15.02 41.80
N PHE A 521 -14.85 14.32 40.76
CA PHE A 521 -15.65 13.97 39.58
C PHE A 521 -16.07 12.50 39.66
N ALA A 522 -17.31 12.21 39.30
CA ALA A 522 -17.89 10.88 39.29
C ALA A 522 -18.57 10.62 37.95
N PHE A 523 -17.92 9.81 37.12
CA PHE A 523 -18.37 9.47 35.77
C PHE A 523 -19.29 8.25 35.86
N ASP A 524 -20.48 8.32 35.27
CA ASP A 524 -21.26 7.11 35.05
C ASP A 524 -20.57 6.19 34.02
N LYS A 525 -21.11 4.98 33.83
CA LYS A 525 -20.51 4.01 32.91
C LYS A 525 -20.46 4.55 31.48
N ALA A 526 -21.50 5.24 31.02
CA ALA A 526 -21.57 5.76 29.67
C ALA A 526 -20.51 6.85 29.43
N ALA A 527 -20.30 7.75 30.40
CA ALA A 527 -19.27 8.77 30.35
C ALA A 527 -17.87 8.15 30.36
N PHE A 528 -17.63 7.14 31.21
CA PHE A 528 -16.35 6.44 31.26
C PHE A 528 -16.05 5.68 29.96
N ASP A 529 -16.99 4.88 29.47
CA ASP A 529 -16.83 4.11 28.23
C ASP A 529 -16.64 5.05 27.04
N ARG A 530 -17.26 6.23 27.06
CA ARG A 530 -17.09 7.24 26.02
C ARG A 530 -15.70 7.87 26.02
N ILE A 531 -15.12 8.17 27.19
CA ILE A 531 -13.73 8.63 27.26
C ILE A 531 -12.81 7.55 26.72
N CYS A 532 -13.00 6.28 27.12
CA CYS A 532 -12.22 5.16 26.60
C CYS A 532 -12.35 5.02 25.07
N ASN A 533 -13.56 5.17 24.51
CA ASN A 533 -13.79 5.12 23.08
C ASN A 533 -13.14 6.29 22.34
N GLU A 534 -13.23 7.51 22.87
CA GLU A 534 -12.56 8.70 22.32
C GLU A 534 -11.03 8.58 22.42
N ALA A 535 -10.53 7.92 23.47
CA ALA A 535 -9.13 7.62 23.73
C ALA A 535 -8.60 6.39 22.98
N GLY A 536 -9.44 5.65 22.25
CA GLY A 536 -9.05 4.38 21.61
C GLY A 536 -8.58 3.29 22.59
N CYS A 537 -8.94 3.41 23.87
CA CYS A 537 -8.48 2.53 24.93
C CYS A 537 -9.54 1.47 25.30
N PRO A 538 -9.15 0.21 25.56
CA PRO A 538 -10.08 -0.81 26.03
C PRO A 538 -10.58 -0.50 27.46
N PRO A 539 -11.90 -0.34 27.70
CA PRO A 539 -12.42 0.10 28.99
C PRO A 539 -12.03 -0.77 30.19
N SER A 540 -11.89 -2.08 29.98
CA SER A 540 -11.46 -3.02 31.02
C SER A 540 -9.99 -2.83 31.42
N ALA A 541 -9.10 -2.64 30.43
CA ALA A 541 -7.67 -2.42 30.65
C ALA A 541 -7.39 -1.05 31.27
N THR A 542 -8.03 0.00 30.76
CA THR A 542 -7.94 1.36 31.32
C THR A 542 -8.38 1.41 32.77
N LYS A 543 -9.51 0.77 33.09
CA LYS A 543 -10.00 0.66 34.46
C LYS A 543 -9.01 -0.06 35.39
N GLN A 544 -8.37 -1.13 34.91
CA GLN A 544 -7.38 -1.88 35.68
C GLN A 544 -6.14 -1.01 35.99
N LYS A 545 -5.65 -0.25 35.00
CA LYS A 545 -4.49 0.64 35.19
C LYS A 545 -4.81 1.85 36.07
N LEU A 546 -5.97 2.50 35.89
CA LEU A 546 -6.43 3.56 36.79
C LEU A 546 -6.57 3.08 38.25
N LYS A 547 -6.88 1.79 38.44
CA LYS A 547 -6.86 1.13 39.75
C LYS A 547 -5.44 0.93 40.26
N GLU A 548 -4.55 0.36 39.45
CA GLU A 548 -3.14 0.07 39.81
C GLU A 548 -2.42 1.35 40.26
N LYS A 549 -2.68 2.47 39.58
CA LYS A 549 -2.14 3.80 39.95
C LYS A 549 -2.84 4.50 41.12
N GLY A 550 -3.86 3.90 41.72
CA GLY A 550 -4.58 4.49 42.87
C GLY A 550 -5.38 5.77 42.54
N ILE A 551 -5.65 6.04 41.26
CA ILE A 551 -6.34 7.24 40.78
C ILE A 551 -7.85 7.16 41.08
N LEU A 552 -8.41 5.95 41.05
CA LEU A 552 -9.82 5.70 41.39
C LEU A 552 -10.05 5.80 42.90
N SER A 553 -10.88 6.75 43.33
CA SER A 553 -11.18 7.05 44.74
C SER A 553 -12.35 6.23 45.31
N GLY A 554 -12.73 5.12 44.66
CA GLY A 554 -13.91 4.33 45.02
C GLY A 554 -13.65 3.15 45.95
N LYS A 555 -14.62 2.78 46.80
CA LYS A 555 -14.63 1.49 47.52
C LYS A 555 -14.92 0.35 46.53
N THR A 556 -14.18 -0.75 46.63
CA THR A 556 -14.37 -1.95 45.81
C THR A 556 -15.76 -2.54 46.02
N VAL A 557 -16.56 -2.61 44.96
CA VAL A 557 -17.82 -3.35 44.94
C VAL A 557 -17.53 -4.68 44.25
N ASN A 558 -17.33 -5.72 45.05
CA ASN A 558 -16.85 -7.06 44.66
C ASN A 558 -15.36 -7.10 44.27
N ALA A 559 -14.75 -8.28 44.33
CA ALA A 559 -13.30 -8.53 44.14
C ALA A 559 -12.71 -8.01 42.82
N GLN A 560 -13.54 -7.60 41.85
CA GLN A 560 -13.14 -7.19 40.49
C GLN A 560 -13.68 -5.81 40.03
N SER A 561 -14.44 -5.04 40.85
CA SER A 561 -15.04 -3.77 40.38
C SER A 561 -14.77 -2.56 41.28
N TYR A 562 -14.16 -1.50 40.70
CA TYR A 562 -13.87 -0.20 41.33
C TYR A 562 -14.98 0.85 41.16
N LEU A 563 -16.19 0.40 40.82
CA LEU A 563 -17.36 1.27 40.78
C LEU A 563 -17.79 1.60 42.19
N THR A 564 -17.95 2.88 42.51
CA THR A 564 -18.55 3.36 43.76
C THR A 564 -19.99 3.77 43.55
N ARG A 565 -20.78 3.75 44.63
CA ARG A 565 -22.15 4.23 44.60
C ARG A 565 -22.24 5.65 45.14
N ILE A 566 -22.94 6.50 44.42
CA ILE A 566 -23.38 7.81 44.92
C ILE A 566 -24.91 7.77 45.14
N ALA A 567 -25.38 8.48 46.15
CA ALA A 567 -26.80 8.69 46.38
C ALA A 567 -27.22 9.98 45.69
N CYS A 568 -28.24 9.91 44.84
CA CYS A 568 -28.80 11.04 44.14
C CYS A 568 -30.30 11.15 44.45
N TYR A 569 -30.80 12.36 44.64
CA TYR A 569 -32.21 12.63 44.88
C TYR A 569 -32.86 13.00 43.56
N ASN A 570 -33.96 12.33 43.22
CA ASN A 570 -34.79 12.75 42.09
C ASN A 570 -35.62 14.00 42.44
N ALA A 571 -36.28 14.59 41.45
CA ALA A 571 -37.11 15.78 41.62
C ALA A 571 -38.26 15.61 42.64
N TYR A 572 -38.55 14.39 43.08
CA TYR A 572 -39.58 14.03 44.06
C TYR A 572 -38.99 13.67 45.44
N GLY A 573 -37.71 13.96 45.68
CA GLY A 573 -37.03 13.70 46.96
C GLY A 573 -36.75 12.23 47.26
N ARG A 574 -36.95 11.32 46.30
CA ARG A 574 -36.61 9.89 46.46
C ARG A 574 -35.13 9.67 46.17
N VAL A 575 -34.48 8.94 47.07
CA VAL A 575 -33.07 8.54 46.93
C VAL A 575 -32.94 7.41 45.91
N GLN A 576 -32.06 7.61 44.93
CA GLN A 576 -31.61 6.62 43.97
C GLN A 576 -30.10 6.43 44.10
N SER A 577 -29.65 5.18 44.07
CA SER A 577 -28.22 4.86 44.12
C SER A 577 -27.69 4.57 42.72
N ILE A 578 -26.65 5.30 42.29
CA ILE A 578 -26.05 5.19 40.95
C ILE A 578 -24.60 4.71 41.08
N ARG A 579 -24.17 3.81 40.19
CA ARG A 579 -22.79 3.31 40.13
C ARG A 579 -21.94 4.21 39.22
N VAL A 580 -20.80 4.65 39.71
CA VAL A 580 -19.91 5.63 39.06
C VAL A 580 -18.43 5.28 39.29
N TYR A 581 -17.58 5.76 38.38
CA TYR A 581 -16.13 5.81 38.54
C TYR A 581 -15.75 7.15 39.15
N LYS A 582 -15.20 7.14 40.37
CA LYS A 582 -14.95 8.35 41.17
C LYS A 582 -13.46 8.73 41.14
N PHE A 583 -13.17 9.99 40.87
CA PHE A 583 -11.84 10.57 40.75
C PHE A 583 -11.76 11.85 41.56
N LYS A 584 -10.60 12.16 42.15
CA LYS A 584 -10.39 13.49 42.72
C LYS A 584 -10.33 14.54 41.61
N ARG A 585 -10.81 15.76 41.88
CA ARG A 585 -10.77 16.86 40.91
C ARG A 585 -9.35 17.21 40.47
N GLU A 586 -8.38 17.13 41.37
CA GLU A 586 -6.95 17.38 41.11
C GLU A 586 -6.35 16.47 40.02
N VAL A 587 -6.98 15.35 39.71
CA VAL A 587 -6.57 14.47 38.60
C VAL A 587 -6.80 15.14 37.25
N PHE A 588 -7.87 15.94 37.13
CA PHE A 588 -8.26 16.59 35.88
C PHE A 588 -7.99 18.10 35.88
N GLU A 589 -7.97 18.75 37.04
CA GLU A 589 -7.76 20.20 37.19
C GLU A 589 -6.30 20.49 37.55
N ARG A 590 -5.63 21.36 36.79
CA ARG A 590 -4.24 21.80 37.07
C ARG A 590 -4.23 23.13 37.82
N LEU A 591 -3.27 23.28 38.73
CA LEU A 591 -2.99 24.54 39.42
C LEU A 591 -2.66 25.65 38.41
N GLY A 592 -3.34 26.79 38.53
CA GLY A 592 -3.16 27.95 37.65
C GLY A 592 -4.11 28.01 36.44
N GLU A 593 -4.92 26.99 36.21
CA GLU A 593 -5.95 26.99 35.16
C GLU A 593 -7.35 27.34 35.73
N PRO A 594 -8.25 27.93 34.91
CA PRO A 594 -9.64 28.09 35.31
C PRO A 594 -10.30 26.73 35.58
N PRO A 595 -11.20 26.64 36.58
CA PRO A 595 -11.88 25.38 36.91
C PRO A 595 -12.65 24.84 35.70
N LEU A 596 -12.67 23.51 35.55
CA LEU A 596 -13.26 22.85 34.38
C LEU A 596 -14.80 22.90 34.39
N ILE A 597 -15.40 23.15 35.56
CA ILE A 597 -16.84 23.26 35.82
C ILE A 597 -17.12 24.42 36.76
#